data_AF-A0A1N6WE52-F1
#
_entry.id   AF-A0A1N6WE52-F1
#
_cell.length_a   1.000
_cell.length_b   1.000
_cell.length_c   1.000
_cell.angle_alpha   90.00
_cell.angle_beta   90.00
_cell.angle_gamma   90.00
#
_symmetry.space_group_name_H-M   'P 1'
#
loop_
_entity.id
_entity.type
_entity.pdbx_description
1 polymer ?
#
loop_
_entity_poly.entity_id
_entity_poly.type
_entity_poly.pdbx_seq_one_letter_code
_entity_poly.pdbx_strand_id
1 'polypeptide(L)'
;MGFEQLAELRDRLRAEKEQVKTDSPKPRKRQPSPQKSPREQDPAVEAIWRLQKHFPLAFPVNPAPKVPLKEGILKDAEQHLELLGITSEQLKQGIATWCRGSRYWASMTENAPRLDLNGQPAGVVTANQALHAKQQAKRQRGQARRAQAKPKAAAQAPAADAVAEQAEG
;
A
#
# COMPACT_ATOMS: atom_id res chain seq x y z
N MET A 1 49.64 -9.88 16.16
CA MET A 1 48.60 -9.99 17.21
C MET A 1 47.51 -8.96 16.91
N GLY A 2 46.54 -9.27 16.05
CA GLY A 2 45.59 -8.26 15.52
C GLY A 2 44.15 -8.75 15.31
N PHE A 3 43.82 -9.97 15.76
CA PHE A 3 42.46 -10.53 15.66
C PHE A 3 41.69 -10.50 16.99
N GLU A 4 42.36 -10.19 18.11
CA GLU A 4 41.73 -10.11 19.43
C GLU A 4 40.88 -8.82 19.59
N GLN A 5 41.31 -7.70 19.00
CA GLN A 5 40.55 -6.43 19.05
C GLN A 5 39.18 -6.52 18.35
N LEU A 6 39.04 -7.40 17.33
CA LEU A 6 37.77 -7.60 16.61
C LEU A 6 36.75 -8.41 17.44
N ALA A 7 37.22 -9.32 18.29
CA ALA A 7 36.35 -10.09 19.18
C ALA A 7 35.78 -9.18 20.29
N GLU A 8 36.62 -8.35 20.90
CA GLU A 8 36.20 -7.37 21.91
C GLU A 8 35.20 -6.34 21.36
N LEU A 9 35.40 -5.86 20.13
CA LEU A 9 34.49 -4.89 19.50
C LEU A 9 33.10 -5.50 19.23
N ARG A 10 33.05 -6.79 18.87
CA ARG A 10 31.80 -7.51 18.64
C ARG A 10 31.03 -7.74 19.94
N ASP A 11 31.71 -8.06 21.03
CA ASP A 11 31.06 -8.22 22.34
C ASP A 11 30.55 -6.89 22.89
N ARG A 12 31.27 -5.79 22.65
CA ARG A 12 30.80 -4.43 23.00
C ARG A 12 29.51 -4.05 22.25
N LEU A 13 29.43 -4.37 20.96
CA LEU A 13 28.23 -4.16 20.14
C LEU A 13 27.05 -5.05 20.56
N ARG A 14 27.30 -6.24 21.10
CA ARG A 14 26.25 -7.11 21.67
C ARG A 14 25.72 -6.55 22.98
N ALA A 15 26.61 -6.08 23.86
CA ALA A 15 26.25 -5.48 25.14
C ALA A 15 25.43 -4.18 24.99
N GLU A 16 25.74 -3.32 24.01
CA GLU A 16 24.90 -2.14 23.70
C GLU A 16 23.51 -2.53 23.18
N LYS A 17 23.40 -3.61 22.40
CA LYS A 17 22.12 -4.06 21.85
C LYS A 17 21.19 -4.68 22.90
N GLU A 18 21.73 -5.17 24.00
CA GLU A 18 20.94 -5.72 25.13
C GLU A 18 20.49 -4.64 26.12
N GLN A 19 21.25 -3.56 26.34
CA GLN A 19 20.83 -2.49 27.26
C GLN A 19 19.70 -1.60 26.70
N VAL A 20 19.41 -1.65 25.40
CA VAL A 20 18.23 -0.98 24.81
C VAL A 20 16.92 -1.77 25.05
N LYS A 21 16.97 -2.96 25.66
CA LYS A 21 15.77 -3.81 25.89
C LYS A 21 15.21 -3.83 27.31
N THR A 22 15.76 -3.06 28.25
CA THR A 22 15.24 -3.01 29.63
C THR A 22 15.06 -1.58 30.12
N ASP A 23 14.16 -0.83 29.51
CA ASP A 23 13.34 0.15 30.23
C ASP A 23 11.94 0.18 29.61
N SER A 24 11.03 -0.55 30.23
CA SER A 24 9.60 -0.52 29.89
C SER A 24 8.90 0.44 30.84
N PRO A 25 8.32 1.55 30.38
CA PRO A 25 7.13 2.07 31.02
C PRO A 25 5.95 1.23 30.51
N LYS A 26 5.28 0.57 31.47
CA LYS A 26 3.94 -0.05 31.44
C LYS A 26 3.22 -0.07 30.08
N PRO A 27 2.66 -1.21 29.63
CA PRO A 27 1.86 -1.26 28.43
C PRO A 27 0.60 -0.44 28.67
N ARG A 28 0.63 0.84 28.26
CA ARG A 28 -0.59 1.59 27.99
C ARG A 28 -1.34 0.74 26.99
N LYS A 29 -2.44 0.11 27.44
CA LYS A 29 -3.46 -0.48 26.58
C LYS A 29 -3.65 0.53 25.45
N ARG A 30 -3.10 0.21 24.28
CA ARG A 30 -3.42 0.93 23.05
C ARG A 30 -4.90 0.66 22.89
N GLN A 31 -5.71 1.61 23.33
CA GLN A 31 -7.10 1.65 22.95
C GLN A 31 -7.09 1.47 21.43
N PRO A 32 -7.78 0.45 20.87
CA PRO A 32 -7.95 0.38 19.44
C PRO A 32 -8.52 1.73 19.04
N SER A 33 -7.76 2.46 18.24
CA SER A 33 -8.21 3.71 17.62
C SER A 33 -9.62 3.47 17.08
N PRO A 34 -10.58 4.39 17.27
CA PRO A 34 -11.97 4.14 16.96
C PRO A 34 -12.03 3.55 15.58
N GLN A 35 -12.43 2.28 15.52
CA GLN A 35 -12.63 1.58 14.27
C GLN A 35 -13.50 2.52 13.46
N LYS A 36 -12.96 3.06 12.36
CA LYS A 36 -13.80 3.54 11.27
C LYS A 36 -14.87 2.45 11.15
N SER A 37 -16.11 2.88 11.34
CA SER A 37 -17.35 2.14 11.08
C SER A 37 -17.13 1.01 10.09
N PRO A 38 -17.81 -0.16 10.21
CA PRO A 38 -17.71 -1.27 9.26
C PRO A 38 -17.59 -0.68 7.88
N ARG A 39 -16.36 -0.64 7.34
CA ARG A 39 -16.06 0.24 6.23
C ARG A 39 -17.01 -0.26 5.17
N GLU A 40 -17.94 0.58 4.73
CA GLU A 40 -18.55 0.43 3.43
C GLU A 40 -17.35 0.27 2.51
N GLN A 41 -17.03 -0.99 2.21
CA GLN A 41 -15.82 -1.31 1.48
C GLN A 41 -16.02 -0.58 0.17
N ASP A 42 -15.06 0.29 -0.17
CA ASP A 42 -15.10 1.05 -1.41
C ASP A 42 -15.53 0.08 -2.51
N PRO A 43 -16.63 0.35 -3.23
CA PRO A 43 -17.19 -0.60 -4.19
C PRO A 43 -16.14 -1.08 -5.20
N ALA A 44 -15.12 -0.25 -5.49
CA ALA A 44 -13.98 -0.63 -6.30
C ALA A 44 -13.10 -1.72 -5.66
N VAL A 45 -12.91 -1.68 -4.34
CA VAL A 45 -12.13 -2.67 -3.59
C VAL A 45 -12.87 -4.01 -3.49
N GLU A 46 -14.19 -3.97 -3.28
CA GLU A 46 -15.02 -5.20 -3.31
C GLU A 46 -14.99 -5.82 -4.71
N ALA A 47 -15.12 -5.01 -5.77
CA ALA A 47 -15.00 -5.48 -7.15
C ALA A 47 -13.64 -6.14 -7.41
N ILE A 48 -12.53 -5.54 -6.92
CA ILE A 48 -11.21 -6.16 -7.01
C ILE A 48 -11.18 -7.51 -6.27
N TRP A 49 -11.73 -7.58 -5.05
CA TRP A 49 -11.73 -8.81 -4.28
C TRP A 49 -12.50 -9.94 -4.98
N ARG A 50 -13.67 -9.63 -5.58
CA ARG A 50 -14.44 -10.57 -6.41
C ARG A 50 -13.63 -11.04 -7.61
N LEU A 51 -12.98 -10.13 -8.33
CA LEU A 51 -12.10 -10.47 -9.44
C LEU A 51 -10.95 -11.39 -9.00
N GLN A 52 -10.34 -11.15 -7.84
CA GLN A 52 -9.26 -11.99 -7.31
C GLN A 52 -9.74 -13.40 -6.96
N LYS A 53 -10.98 -13.54 -6.45
CA LYS A 53 -11.57 -14.83 -6.09
C LYS A 53 -11.84 -15.71 -7.32
N HIS A 54 -12.33 -15.11 -8.41
CA HIS A 54 -12.69 -15.85 -9.62
C HIS A 54 -11.54 -15.95 -10.64
N PHE A 55 -10.68 -14.93 -10.70
CA PHE A 55 -9.57 -14.83 -11.66
C PHE A 55 -8.23 -14.60 -10.95
N PRO A 56 -7.74 -15.56 -10.15
CA PRO A 56 -6.50 -15.40 -9.38
C PRO A 56 -5.25 -15.28 -10.25
N LEU A 57 -5.30 -15.75 -11.51
CA LEU A 57 -4.20 -15.68 -12.46
C LEU A 57 -3.99 -14.24 -13.00
N ALA A 58 -5.08 -13.56 -13.35
CA ALA A 58 -5.05 -12.17 -13.80
C ALA A 58 -4.96 -11.18 -12.62
N PHE A 59 -5.63 -11.49 -11.51
CA PHE A 59 -5.68 -10.68 -10.32
C PHE A 59 -5.08 -11.44 -9.12
N PRO A 60 -3.74 -11.54 -9.03
CA PRO A 60 -3.09 -12.22 -7.91
C PRO A 60 -3.21 -11.44 -6.59
N VAL A 61 -3.34 -12.17 -5.48
CA VAL A 61 -3.34 -11.62 -4.11
C VAL A 61 -1.90 -11.58 -3.55
N ASN A 62 -1.61 -10.63 -2.66
CA ASN A 62 -0.31 -10.57 -1.97
C ASN A 62 -0.04 -11.91 -1.24
N PRO A 63 1.16 -12.53 -1.33
CA PRO A 63 2.46 -11.98 -1.74
C PRO A 63 2.79 -12.01 -3.25
N ALA A 64 1.95 -12.60 -4.09
CA ALA A 64 2.27 -12.78 -5.51
C ALA A 64 2.43 -11.42 -6.23
N PRO A 65 3.42 -11.29 -7.15
CA PRO A 65 3.60 -10.07 -7.93
C PRO A 65 2.37 -9.85 -8.81
N LYS A 66 1.94 -8.59 -8.95
CA LYS A 66 0.90 -8.25 -9.93
C LYS A 66 1.40 -8.54 -11.33
N VAL A 67 0.48 -8.75 -12.26
CA VAL A 67 0.77 -9.06 -13.67
C VAL A 67 0.25 -7.95 -14.59
N PRO A 68 0.91 -7.69 -15.73
CA PRO A 68 0.36 -6.85 -16.78
C PRO A 68 -0.94 -7.46 -17.30
N LEU A 69 -2.03 -6.69 -17.29
CA LEU A 69 -3.32 -7.15 -17.80
C LEU A 69 -3.39 -6.97 -19.32
N LYS A 70 -4.15 -7.85 -19.98
CA LYS A 70 -4.55 -7.72 -21.39
C LYS A 70 -5.19 -6.35 -21.67
N GLU A 71 -4.94 -5.81 -22.85
CA GLU A 71 -5.66 -4.62 -23.32
C GLU A 71 -7.11 -5.00 -23.64
N GLY A 72 -8.07 -4.28 -23.04
CA GLY A 72 -9.48 -4.64 -23.14
C GLY A 72 -9.97 -5.68 -22.13
N ILE A 73 -9.18 -6.00 -21.09
CA ILE A 73 -9.57 -6.90 -19.98
C ILE A 73 -10.92 -6.50 -19.33
N LEU A 74 -11.29 -5.22 -19.40
CA LEU A 74 -12.59 -4.74 -18.95
C LEU A 74 -13.74 -5.41 -19.72
N LYS A 75 -13.67 -5.49 -21.05
CA LYS A 75 -14.69 -6.12 -21.90
C LYS A 75 -14.78 -7.62 -21.66
N ASP A 76 -13.64 -8.25 -21.40
CA ASP A 76 -13.60 -9.67 -21.04
C ASP A 76 -14.26 -9.87 -19.67
N ALA A 77 -13.98 -9.01 -18.69
CA ALA A 77 -14.56 -9.10 -17.35
C ALA A 77 -16.06 -8.73 -17.31
N GLU A 78 -16.51 -7.85 -18.22
CA GLU A 78 -17.92 -7.49 -18.38
C GLU A 78 -18.78 -8.70 -18.75
N GLN A 79 -18.23 -9.66 -19.50
CA GLN A 79 -18.92 -10.93 -19.83
C GLN A 79 -19.12 -11.83 -18.60
N HIS A 80 -18.39 -11.58 -17.51
CA HIS A 80 -18.45 -12.34 -16.28
C HIS A 80 -19.10 -11.57 -15.12
N LEU A 81 -19.84 -10.48 -15.39
CA LEU A 81 -20.49 -9.69 -14.34
C LEU A 81 -21.49 -10.50 -13.51
N GLU A 82 -22.27 -11.37 -14.15
CA GLU A 82 -23.23 -12.25 -13.48
C GLU A 82 -22.54 -13.19 -12.48
N LEU A 83 -21.36 -13.70 -12.86
CA LEU A 83 -20.55 -14.60 -12.04
C LEU A 83 -19.87 -13.86 -10.87
N LEU A 84 -19.47 -12.61 -11.08
CA LEU A 84 -18.85 -11.77 -10.06
C LEU A 84 -19.88 -11.17 -9.07
N GLY A 85 -21.13 -10.98 -9.52
CA GLY A 85 -22.20 -10.38 -8.74
C GLY A 85 -21.99 -8.89 -8.48
N ILE A 86 -21.37 -8.17 -9.42
CA ILE A 86 -21.08 -6.73 -9.32
C ILE A 86 -21.62 -5.99 -10.56
N THR A 87 -21.76 -4.67 -10.47
CA THR A 87 -22.18 -3.86 -11.63
C THR A 87 -21.01 -3.54 -12.56
N SER A 88 -21.29 -3.23 -13.83
CA SER A 88 -20.27 -2.80 -14.80
C SER A 88 -19.50 -1.55 -14.35
N GLU A 89 -20.18 -0.62 -13.68
CA GLU A 89 -19.56 0.58 -13.13
C GLU A 89 -18.58 0.25 -12.00
N GLN A 90 -18.99 -0.63 -11.07
CA GLN A 90 -18.11 -1.12 -9.99
C GLN A 90 -16.90 -1.85 -10.56
N LEU A 91 -17.11 -2.70 -11.58
CA LEU A 91 -16.03 -3.39 -12.29
C LEU A 91 -15.04 -2.40 -12.89
N LYS A 92 -15.54 -1.37 -13.59
CA LYS A 92 -14.72 -0.32 -14.21
C LYS A 92 -13.92 0.45 -13.16
N GLN A 93 -14.54 0.82 -12.04
CA GLN A 93 -13.87 1.48 -10.92
C GLN A 93 -12.80 0.58 -10.28
N GLY A 94 -13.10 -0.70 -10.09
CA GLY A 94 -12.17 -1.71 -9.57
C GLY A 94 -10.95 -1.88 -10.46
N ILE A 95 -11.14 -2.09 -11.76
CA ILE A 95 -10.04 -2.22 -12.73
C ILE A 95 -9.23 -0.92 -12.83
N ALA A 96 -9.89 0.24 -12.85
CA ALA A 96 -9.18 1.52 -12.86
C ALA A 96 -8.31 1.70 -11.62
N THR A 97 -8.81 1.33 -10.44
CA THR A 97 -8.08 1.38 -9.17
C THR A 97 -6.93 0.38 -9.18
N TRP A 98 -7.14 -0.82 -9.72
CA TRP A 98 -6.11 -1.84 -9.88
C TRP A 98 -4.92 -1.35 -10.73
N CYS A 99 -5.21 -0.81 -11.91
CA CYS A 99 -4.21 -0.33 -12.87
C CYS A 99 -3.48 0.94 -12.41
N ARG A 100 -4.10 1.76 -11.54
CA ARG A 100 -3.45 2.95 -10.97
C ARG A 100 -2.51 2.62 -9.80
N GLY A 101 -2.57 1.41 -9.26
CA GLY A 101 -1.79 1.01 -8.09
C GLY A 101 -0.28 0.93 -8.34
N SER A 102 0.53 1.34 -7.36
CA SER A 102 2.00 1.29 -7.45
C SER A 102 2.55 -0.10 -7.81
N ARG A 103 1.93 -1.17 -7.29
CA ARG A 103 2.32 -2.55 -7.59
C ARG A 103 2.08 -2.94 -9.05
N TYR A 104 1.05 -2.38 -9.70
CA TYR A 104 0.76 -2.66 -11.11
C TYR A 104 1.77 -1.96 -12.01
N TRP A 105 2.09 -0.69 -11.73
CA TRP A 105 3.15 0.00 -12.45
C TRP A 105 4.51 -0.68 -12.33
N ALA A 106 4.77 -1.37 -11.20
CA ALA A 106 6.00 -2.13 -11.01
C ALA A 106 6.05 -3.45 -11.82
N SER A 107 4.90 -4.02 -12.21
CA SER A 107 4.86 -5.26 -13.01
C SER A 107 4.96 -5.03 -14.52
N MET A 108 4.73 -3.80 -14.98
CA MET A 108 4.80 -3.39 -16.39
C MET A 108 6.26 -3.29 -16.86
N THR A 109 6.88 -4.44 -17.11
CA THR A 109 8.26 -4.57 -17.64
C THR A 109 8.21 -4.79 -19.15
N GLU A 110 9.22 -4.30 -19.87
CA GLU A 110 9.33 -4.52 -21.31
C GLU A 110 9.35 -6.01 -21.65
N ASN A 111 8.65 -6.40 -22.72
CA ASN A 111 8.48 -7.78 -23.18
C ASN A 111 7.80 -8.72 -22.17
N ALA A 112 7.22 -8.20 -21.09
CA ALA A 112 6.41 -9.00 -20.18
C ALA A 112 5.12 -9.43 -20.89
N PRO A 113 4.73 -10.72 -20.80
CA PRO A 113 3.47 -11.19 -21.36
C PRO A 113 2.30 -10.56 -20.58
N ARG A 114 1.33 -10.06 -21.32
CA ARG A 114 0.05 -9.61 -20.76
C ARG A 114 -0.84 -10.81 -20.56
N LEU A 115 -1.46 -10.91 -19.40
CA LEU A 115 -2.34 -12.04 -19.09
C LEU A 115 -3.80 -11.62 -19.26
N ASP A 116 -4.59 -12.50 -19.87
CA ASP A 116 -6.04 -12.43 -19.87
C ASP A 116 -6.63 -12.97 -18.54
N LEU A 117 -7.96 -13.01 -18.43
CA LEU A 117 -8.65 -13.50 -17.23
C LEU A 117 -8.34 -14.97 -16.90
N ASN A 118 -8.03 -15.77 -17.93
CA ASN A 118 -7.69 -17.19 -17.83
C ASN A 118 -6.19 -17.42 -17.62
N GLY A 119 -5.39 -16.36 -17.51
CA GLY A 119 -3.94 -16.44 -17.39
C GLY A 119 -3.22 -16.77 -18.70
N GLN A 120 -3.89 -16.67 -19.85
CA GLN A 120 -3.29 -16.87 -21.16
C GLN A 120 -2.56 -15.60 -21.63
N PRO A 121 -1.43 -15.74 -22.34
CA PRO A 121 -0.71 -14.61 -22.90
C PRO A 121 -1.53 -13.96 -24.02
N ALA A 122 -1.90 -12.70 -23.82
CA ALA A 122 -2.71 -11.91 -24.73
C ALA A 122 -1.98 -10.61 -25.12
N GLY A 123 -0.77 -10.78 -25.64
CA GLY A 123 0.13 -9.71 -26.08
C GLY A 123 1.28 -9.46 -25.12
N VAL A 124 2.08 -8.44 -25.42
CA VAL A 124 3.28 -8.08 -24.67
C VAL A 124 3.28 -6.59 -24.32
N VAL A 125 3.94 -6.23 -23.23
CA VAL A 125 4.16 -4.83 -22.86
C VAL A 125 5.26 -4.24 -23.74
N THR A 126 4.95 -3.15 -24.44
CA THR A 126 5.93 -2.47 -25.30
C THR A 126 6.93 -1.65 -24.48
N ALA A 127 8.11 -1.37 -25.04
CA ALA A 127 9.14 -0.55 -24.40
C ALA A 127 8.60 0.81 -23.92
N ASN A 128 7.80 1.48 -24.75
CA ASN A 128 7.18 2.78 -24.39
C ASN A 128 6.25 2.66 -23.17
N GLN A 129 5.45 1.59 -23.11
CA GLN A 129 4.56 1.35 -21.97
C GLN A 129 5.34 1.07 -20.69
N ALA A 130 6.41 0.27 -20.77
CA ALA A 130 7.29 -0.02 -19.64
C ALA A 130 8.02 1.23 -19.13
N LEU A 131 8.52 2.09 -20.03
CA LEU A 131 9.15 3.36 -19.67
C LEU A 131 8.17 4.29 -18.95
N HIS A 132 6.96 4.45 -19.50
CA HIS A 132 5.93 5.27 -18.86
C HIS A 132 5.57 4.71 -17.47
N ALA A 133 5.40 3.38 -17.35
CA ALA A 133 5.12 2.73 -16.09
C ALA A 133 6.22 2.96 -15.04
N LYS A 134 7.49 2.86 -15.44
CA LYS A 134 8.64 3.15 -14.58
C LYS A 134 8.62 4.58 -14.06
N GLN A 135 8.29 5.55 -14.90
CA GLN A 135 8.16 6.95 -14.49
C GLN A 135 7.02 7.15 -13.50
N GLN A 136 5.84 6.55 -13.75
CA GLN A 136 4.70 6.61 -12.83
C GLN A 136 5.00 5.97 -11.48
N ALA A 137 5.64 4.80 -11.47
CA ALA A 137 6.06 4.11 -10.25
C ALA A 137 7.04 4.98 -9.43
N LYS A 138 8.01 5.62 -10.09
CA LYS A 138 8.96 6.56 -9.43
C LYS A 138 8.24 7.74 -8.81
N ARG A 139 7.28 8.35 -9.53
CA ARG A 139 6.50 9.50 -9.04
C ARG A 139 5.67 9.14 -7.81
N GLN A 140 4.97 8.00 -7.83
CA GLN A 140 4.19 7.55 -6.68
C GLN A 140 5.06 7.24 -5.45
N ARG A 141 6.21 6.57 -5.64
CA ARG A 141 7.16 6.30 -4.56
C ARG A 141 7.69 7.60 -3.94
N GLY A 142 7.97 8.60 -4.77
CA GLY A 142 8.41 9.93 -4.31
C GLY A 142 7.34 10.65 -3.48
N GLN A 143 6.07 10.61 -3.93
CA GLN A 143 4.94 11.18 -3.18
C GLN A 143 4.71 10.46 -1.85
N ALA A 144 4.74 9.12 -1.84
CA ALA A 144 4.59 8.32 -0.63
C ALA A 144 5.71 8.60 0.39
N ARG A 145 6.96 8.80 -0.07
CA ARG A 145 8.08 9.19 0.78
C ARG A 145 7.90 10.60 1.36
N ARG A 146 7.46 11.57 0.54
CA ARG A 146 7.18 12.95 1.00
C ARG A 146 6.03 13.01 2.00
N ALA A 147 5.00 12.20 1.81
CA ALA A 147 3.87 12.11 2.75
C ALA A 147 4.31 11.53 4.11
N GLN A 148 5.21 10.53 4.11
CA GLN A 148 5.76 9.94 5.34
C GLN A 148 6.78 10.86 6.04
N ALA A 149 7.50 11.69 5.29
CA ALA A 149 8.48 12.64 5.82
C ALA A 149 7.86 13.94 6.39
N LYS A 150 6.53 14.10 6.38
CA LYS A 150 5.82 15.17 7.11
C LYS A 150 5.20 14.61 8.41
N PRO A 151 5.95 14.46 9.51
CA PRO A 151 5.35 14.31 10.82
C PRO A 151 4.95 15.69 11.38
N LYS A 152 3.65 15.87 11.63
CA LYS A 152 3.09 16.57 12.79
C LYS A 152 3.71 17.94 13.17
N ALA A 153 3.44 19.00 12.41
CA ALA A 153 3.68 20.40 12.82
C ALA A 153 2.40 21.26 12.82
N ALA A 154 1.23 20.64 13.02
CA ALA A 154 -0.04 21.37 13.12
C ALA A 154 -0.99 20.62 14.07
N ALA A 155 -0.58 20.45 15.33
CA ALA A 155 -1.48 20.08 16.43
C ALA A 155 -0.75 20.24 17.78
N GLN A 156 -0.39 21.47 18.13
CA GLN A 156 -0.24 21.91 19.53
C GLN A 156 -0.84 23.33 19.61
N ALA A 157 -2.05 23.35 20.13
CA ALA A 157 -2.88 24.46 20.64
C ALA A 157 -2.16 25.16 21.85
N PRO A 158 -2.63 26.27 22.47
CA PRO A 158 -4.05 26.55 22.70
C PRO A 158 -4.55 28.00 22.71
N ALA A 159 -5.88 28.08 22.64
CA ALA A 159 -6.70 29.20 23.06
C ALA A 159 -6.39 29.58 24.51
N ALA A 160 -6.10 30.86 24.74
CA ALA A 160 -6.17 31.47 26.06
C ALA A 160 -7.61 31.93 26.28
N ASP A 161 -8.39 31.07 26.94
CA ASP A 161 -9.57 31.46 27.69
C ASP A 161 -9.05 32.14 28.97
N ALA A 162 -9.23 33.45 29.08
CA ALA A 162 -8.87 34.24 30.25
C ALA A 162 -10.15 34.82 30.83
N VAL A 163 -10.76 34.11 31.77
CA VAL A 163 -11.77 34.64 32.70
C VAL A 163 -11.62 34.04 34.10
N ALA A 164 -11.85 34.93 35.08
CA ALA A 164 -11.84 34.80 36.55
C ALA A 164 -10.44 34.97 37.20
N GLU A 165 -10.22 35.94 38.10
CA GLU A 165 -11.04 36.20 39.29
C GLU A 165 -10.93 37.66 39.81
N GLN A 166 -11.99 38.08 40.51
CA GLN A 166 -12.23 39.40 41.11
C GLN A 166 -11.52 39.58 42.47
N ALA A 167 -11.32 40.84 42.90
CA ALA A 167 -11.71 41.42 44.20
C ALA A 167 -10.67 42.36 44.87
N GLU A 168 -11.20 43.53 45.26
CA GLU A 168 -10.89 44.40 46.41
C GLU A 168 -9.84 45.53 46.27
N GLY A 169 -10.33 46.76 46.48
CA GLY A 169 -9.62 48.04 46.44
C GLY A 169 -10.55 49.19 46.07
#